data_AF-A0A7R9QEF2-F1
#
_entry.id   AF-A0A7R9QEF2-F1
#
_cell.length_a   1.000
_cell.length_b   1.000
_cell.length_c   1.000
_cell.angle_alpha   90.00
_cell.angle_beta   90.00
_cell.angle_gamma   90.00
#
_symmetry.space_group_name_H-M   'P 1'
#
loop_
_entity.id
_entity.type
_entity.pdbx_description
1 polymer ?
#
loop_
_entity_poly.entity_id
_entity_poly.type
_entity_poly.pdbx_seq_one_letter_code
_entity_poly.pdbx_strand_id
1 'polypeptide(L)'
;MEYIGEIITIEEADHRGAIYDAGGITYLFDLDYNEEVDGYKYALDATHSGNVSHFVNHSCDPNLDTRVVWVNNLDPFMPHIALFAIKHIKMNEELTFDYKINVQRITASANGSQISCSERSFDSGFDGSTTGAKETREAKTLAVTCRCGAHNCRQFLYSLPPSQTS
;
A
#
# COMPACT_ATOMS: atom_id res chain seq x y z
N MET A 1 -10.42 17.02 -1.32
CA MET A 1 -9.33 17.07 -2.33
C MET A 1 -9.26 15.72 -3.02
N GLU A 2 -8.55 15.58 -4.13
CA GLU A 2 -8.34 14.29 -4.79
C GLU A 2 -6.92 13.79 -4.54
N TYR A 3 -6.74 12.48 -4.37
CA TYR A 3 -5.43 11.85 -4.33
C TYR A 3 -5.03 11.43 -5.74
N ILE A 4 -4.06 12.13 -6.33
CA ILE A 4 -3.66 11.97 -7.73
C ILE A 4 -2.24 11.40 -7.80
N GLY A 5 -2.04 10.48 -8.72
CA GLY A 5 -0.73 9.92 -9.05
C GLY A 5 -0.74 9.17 -10.38
N GLU A 6 0.36 8.48 -10.68
CA GLU A 6 0.47 7.57 -11.81
C GLU A 6 -0.35 6.31 -11.54
N ILE A 7 -1.19 5.88 -12.49
CA ILE A 7 -1.88 4.58 -12.39
C ILE A 7 -0.93 3.52 -12.99
N ILE A 8 -0.48 2.60 -12.14
CA ILE A 8 0.44 1.52 -12.49
C ILE A 8 -0.22 0.16 -12.23
N THR A 9 0.29 -0.90 -12.86
CA THR A 9 -0.19 -2.26 -12.55
C THR A 9 0.31 -2.71 -11.18
N ILE A 10 -0.33 -3.73 -10.62
CA ILE A 10 0.09 -4.28 -9.33
C ILE A 10 1.49 -4.89 -9.38
N GLU A 11 1.87 -5.51 -10.49
CA GLU A 11 3.22 -6.06 -10.64
C GLU A 11 4.29 -4.95 -10.58
N GLU A 12 4.00 -3.79 -11.18
CA GLU A 12 4.89 -2.63 -11.11
C GLU A 12 4.86 -1.99 -9.72
N ALA A 13 3.70 -1.95 -9.06
CA ALA A 13 3.58 -1.45 -7.70
C ALA A 13 4.37 -2.29 -6.70
N ASP A 14 4.35 -3.63 -6.84
CA ASP A 14 5.14 -4.54 -6.00
C ASP A 14 6.65 -4.35 -6.25
N HIS A 15 7.07 -4.18 -7.52
CA HIS A 15 8.46 -3.92 -7.87
C HIS A 15 8.98 -2.60 -7.29
N ARG A 16 8.21 -1.51 -7.41
CA ARG A 16 8.54 -0.21 -6.80
C ARG A 16 8.45 -0.25 -5.28
N GLY A 17 7.44 -0.93 -4.73
CA GLY A 17 7.20 -1.11 -3.30
C GLY A 17 8.40 -1.72 -2.57
N ALA A 18 9.05 -2.73 -3.15
CA ALA A 18 10.26 -3.32 -2.58
C ALA A 18 11.41 -2.32 -2.38
N ILE A 19 11.50 -1.29 -3.24
CA ILE A 19 12.49 -0.21 -3.14
C ILE A 19 12.00 0.86 -2.14
N TYR A 20 10.72 1.20 -2.20
CA TYR A 20 10.08 2.23 -1.40
C TYR A 20 10.00 1.87 0.10
N ASP A 21 9.76 0.62 0.42
CA ASP A 21 9.72 0.09 1.79
C ASP A 21 11.07 0.28 2.50
N ALA A 22 12.18 0.10 1.80
CA ALA A 22 13.52 0.35 2.34
C ALA A 22 13.75 1.84 2.65
N GLY A 23 13.06 2.73 1.94
CA GLY A 23 13.11 4.19 2.13
C GLY A 23 12.00 4.76 3.03
N GLY A 24 11.03 3.94 3.46
CA GLY A 24 9.84 4.41 4.18
C GLY A 24 8.90 5.27 3.35
N ILE A 25 8.90 5.11 2.02
CA ILE A 25 8.05 5.85 1.08
C ILE A 25 6.65 5.21 1.07
N THR A 26 5.60 6.03 1.21
CA THR A 26 4.20 5.57 1.48
C THR A 26 3.19 6.03 0.44
N TYR A 27 3.64 6.36 -0.76
CA TYR A 27 2.80 7.02 -1.78
C TYR A 27 2.10 6.04 -2.74
N LEU A 28 2.08 4.75 -2.41
CA LEU A 28 1.35 3.72 -3.15
C LEU A 28 -0.04 3.53 -2.53
N PHE A 29 -1.07 3.56 -3.37
CA PHE A 29 -2.46 3.36 -2.98
C PHE A 29 -3.10 2.28 -3.86
N ASP A 30 -3.48 1.15 -3.27
CA ASP A 30 -4.13 0.06 -4.00
C ASP A 30 -5.55 0.46 -4.43
N LEU A 31 -5.92 0.17 -5.69
CA LEU A 31 -7.29 0.37 -6.19
C LEU A 31 -8.10 -0.92 -6.03
N ASP A 32 -8.24 -1.40 -4.80
CA ASP A 32 -8.81 -2.71 -4.42
C ASP A 32 -10.34 -2.74 -4.24
N TYR A 33 -11.01 -1.63 -4.52
CA TYR A 33 -12.43 -1.42 -4.26
C TYR A 33 -13.41 -2.30 -5.06
N ASN A 34 -12.92 -3.05 -6.05
CA ASN A 34 -13.72 -3.95 -6.89
C ASN A 34 -13.07 -5.34 -7.04
N GLU A 35 -12.29 -5.76 -6.03
CA GLU A 35 -11.56 -7.04 -6.03
C GLU A 35 -12.47 -8.26 -6.23
N GLU A 36 -13.72 -8.22 -5.75
CA GLU A 36 -14.67 -9.33 -5.81
C GLU A 36 -15.06 -9.74 -7.25
N VAL A 37 -14.88 -8.85 -8.23
CA VAL A 37 -15.29 -9.11 -9.62
C VAL A 37 -14.21 -9.84 -10.41
N ASP A 38 -12.94 -9.47 -10.23
CA ASP A 38 -11.86 -9.88 -11.14
C ASP A 38 -10.45 -9.64 -10.54
N GLY A 39 -10.35 -9.55 -9.21
CA GLY A 39 -9.16 -9.04 -8.53
C GLY A 39 -8.98 -7.53 -8.69
N TYR A 40 -7.95 -6.98 -8.06
CA TYR A 40 -7.54 -5.58 -8.26
C TYR A 40 -6.32 -5.55 -9.19
N LYS A 41 -6.34 -4.63 -10.17
CA LYS A 41 -5.41 -4.64 -11.32
C LYS A 41 -4.40 -3.49 -11.29
N TYR A 42 -4.72 -2.45 -10.52
CA TYR A 42 -3.99 -1.19 -10.54
C TYR A 42 -3.75 -0.66 -9.14
N ALA A 43 -2.66 0.09 -9.01
CA ALA A 43 -2.37 0.95 -7.88
C ALA A 43 -2.09 2.36 -8.39
N LEU A 44 -2.25 3.34 -7.51
CA LEU A 44 -1.90 4.72 -7.75
C LEU A 44 -0.59 5.05 -7.04
N ASP A 45 0.40 5.51 -7.78
CA ASP A 45 1.72 5.90 -7.30
C ASP A 45 1.92 7.41 -7.37
N ALA A 46 1.98 8.07 -6.22
CA ALA A 46 2.20 9.50 -6.12
C ALA A 46 3.66 9.89 -5.81
N THR A 47 4.62 8.96 -5.98
CA THR A 47 6.04 9.17 -5.64
C THR A 47 6.71 10.21 -6.53
N HIS A 48 6.51 10.11 -7.84
CA HIS A 48 7.14 10.99 -8.82
C HIS A 48 6.20 12.03 -9.42
N SER A 49 4.92 11.68 -9.53
CA SER A 49 3.87 12.54 -10.08
C SER A 49 2.68 12.50 -9.15
N GLY A 50 2.28 13.64 -8.59
CA GLY A 50 1.12 13.74 -7.71
C GLY A 50 0.74 15.19 -7.45
N ASN A 51 -0.35 15.40 -6.71
CA ASN A 51 -0.75 16.74 -6.26
C ASN A 51 -0.41 16.93 -4.76
N VAL A 52 -0.92 18.00 -4.16
CA VAL A 52 -0.70 18.33 -2.74
C VAL A 52 -1.13 17.22 -1.76
N SER A 53 -1.99 16.28 -2.18
CA SER A 53 -2.47 15.18 -1.35
C SER A 53 -1.35 14.23 -0.91
N HIS A 54 -0.25 14.12 -1.67
CA HIS A 54 0.81 13.19 -1.31
C HIS A 54 1.62 13.67 -0.08
N PHE A 55 1.43 14.91 0.36
CA PHE A 55 2.01 15.45 1.59
C PHE A 55 1.12 15.27 2.82
N VAL A 56 -0.09 14.73 2.65
CA VAL A 56 -1.05 14.57 3.75
C VAL A 56 -0.59 13.39 4.61
N ASN A 57 -0.30 13.65 5.89
CA ASN A 57 0.28 12.67 6.79
C ASN A 57 -0.74 11.67 7.36
N HIS A 58 -0.20 10.59 7.92
CA HIS A 58 -0.98 9.63 8.69
C HIS A 58 -1.40 10.19 10.07
N SER A 59 -2.64 9.88 10.48
CA SER A 59 -3.05 9.94 11.88
C SER A 59 -3.91 8.74 12.28
N CYS A 60 -3.75 8.29 13.54
CA CYS A 60 -4.64 7.29 14.15
C CYS A 60 -5.99 7.88 14.60
N ASP A 61 -6.12 9.21 14.62
CA ASP A 61 -7.38 9.96 14.77
C ASP A 61 -7.46 11.04 13.66
N PRO A 62 -7.67 10.63 12.39
CA PRO A 62 -7.60 11.51 11.24
C PRO A 62 -8.77 12.50 11.17
N ASN A 63 -8.60 13.57 10.38
CA ASN A 63 -9.69 14.49 10.03
C ASN A 63 -10.19 14.35 8.59
N LEU A 64 -9.51 13.54 7.77
CA LEU A 64 -9.92 13.16 6.43
C LEU A 64 -10.18 11.64 6.35
N ASP A 65 -11.10 11.26 5.47
CA ASP A 65 -11.34 9.88 5.05
C ASP A 65 -11.30 9.76 3.53
N THR A 66 -10.83 8.62 3.05
CA THR A 66 -10.70 8.29 1.63
C THR A 66 -11.99 7.65 1.12
N ARG A 67 -12.48 8.12 -0.03
CA ARG A 67 -13.69 7.63 -0.70
C ARG A 67 -13.41 7.45 -2.18
N VAL A 68 -13.89 6.36 -2.75
CA VAL A 68 -13.87 6.16 -4.21
C VAL A 68 -14.99 6.90 -4.89
N VAL A 69 -14.67 7.50 -6.02
CA VAL A 69 -15.62 8.23 -6.86
C VAL A 69 -15.36 7.87 -8.32
N TRP A 70 -16.42 7.59 -9.07
CA TRP A 70 -16.35 7.42 -10.52
C TRP A 70 -16.82 8.69 -11.19
N VAL A 71 -15.93 9.34 -11.94
CA VAL A 71 -16.22 10.59 -12.65
C VAL A 71 -15.80 10.41 -14.10
N ASN A 72 -16.74 10.48 -15.03
CA ASN A 72 -16.55 10.35 -16.49
C ASN A 72 -16.01 9.00 -17.00
N ASN A 73 -15.22 8.28 -16.20
CA ASN A 73 -14.77 6.92 -16.46
C ASN A 73 -15.60 5.93 -15.62
N LEU A 74 -16.26 5.00 -16.31
CA LEU A 74 -17.07 3.94 -15.68
C LEU A 74 -16.30 2.63 -15.56
N ASP A 75 -14.98 2.61 -15.87
CA ASP A 75 -14.14 1.47 -15.57
C ASP A 75 -14.15 1.22 -14.05
N PRO A 76 -14.68 0.08 -13.58
CA PRO A 76 -14.77 -0.20 -12.15
C PRO A 76 -13.38 -0.38 -11.50
N PHE A 77 -12.32 -0.62 -12.27
CA PHE A 77 -10.96 -0.80 -11.78
C PHE A 77 -10.14 0.50 -11.73
N MET A 78 -10.68 1.61 -12.24
CA MET A 78 -9.99 2.91 -12.24
C MET A 78 -10.84 4.02 -11.58
N PRO A 79 -11.21 3.87 -10.29
CA PRO A 79 -11.88 4.93 -9.55
C PRO A 79 -10.92 6.09 -9.24
N HIS A 80 -11.48 7.26 -9.01
CA HIS A 80 -10.78 8.38 -8.39
C HIS A 80 -10.80 8.23 -6.86
N ILE A 81 -9.70 8.60 -6.20
CA ILE A 81 -9.63 8.64 -4.73
C ILE A 81 -9.88 10.07 -4.27
N ALA A 82 -10.97 10.29 -3.55
CA ALA A 82 -11.32 11.58 -2.98
C ALA A 82 -11.16 11.57 -1.45
N LEU A 83 -10.54 12.63 -0.93
CA LEU A 83 -10.36 12.91 0.49
C LEU A 83 -11.44 13.89 0.96
N PHE A 84 -12.28 13.43 1.89
CA PHE A 84 -13.37 14.21 2.49
C PHE A 84 -13.13 14.44 3.97
N ALA A 85 -13.54 15.62 4.46
CA ALA A 85 -13.51 15.91 5.89
C ALA A 85 -14.57 15.08 6.63
N ILE A 86 -14.17 14.44 7.72
CA ILE A 86 -15.06 13.66 8.60
C ILE A 86 -15.33 14.34 9.94
N LYS A 87 -14.61 15.43 10.23
CA LYS A 87 -14.82 16.30 11.38
C LYS A 87 -14.55 17.75 11.00
N HIS A 88 -14.99 18.69 11.83
CA HIS A 88 -14.71 20.11 11.62
C HIS A 88 -13.20 20.38 11.76
N ILE A 89 -12.60 21.01 10.75
CA ILE A 89 -11.15 21.29 10.69
C ILE A 89 -10.93 22.77 11.02
N LYS A 90 -10.14 23.06 12.06
CA LYS A 90 -9.82 24.44 12.43
C LYS A 90 -8.79 25.05 11.48
N MET A 91 -8.73 26.38 11.44
CA MET A 91 -7.66 27.08 10.73
C MET A 91 -6.30 26.64 11.28
N ASN A 92 -5.35 26.33 10.38
CA ASN A 92 -4.01 25.82 10.67
C ASN A 92 -3.98 24.42 11.32
N GLU A 93 -5.09 23.69 11.37
CA GLU A 93 -5.09 22.27 11.74
C GLU A 93 -4.50 21.43 10.60
N GLU A 94 -3.58 20.53 10.93
CA GLU A 94 -2.97 19.63 9.94
C GLU A 94 -4.01 18.68 9.36
N LEU A 95 -3.98 18.51 8.04
CA LEU A 95 -4.81 17.53 7.36
C LEU A 95 -4.17 16.14 7.45
N THR A 96 -4.93 15.14 7.89
CA THR A 96 -4.43 13.78 8.08
C THR A 96 -5.49 12.74 7.72
N PHE A 97 -5.06 11.59 7.18
CA PHE A 97 -5.92 10.41 6.94
C PHE A 97 -5.27 9.14 7.49
N ASP A 98 -6.05 8.06 7.63
CA ASP A 98 -5.49 6.76 8.00
C ASP A 98 -4.92 6.08 6.75
N TYR A 99 -3.64 5.69 6.76
CA TYR A 99 -2.99 5.07 5.61
C TYR A 99 -3.55 3.66 5.33
N LYS A 100 -4.27 3.04 6.28
CA LYS A 100 -5.00 1.76 6.10
C LYS A 100 -4.21 0.67 5.36
N ILE A 101 -2.89 0.58 5.57
CA ILE A 101 -2.04 -0.38 4.85
C ILE A 101 -2.29 -1.82 5.33
N ASN A 102 -2.62 -2.70 4.38
CA ASN A 102 -2.82 -4.12 4.60
C ASN A 102 -1.47 -4.86 4.76
N VAL A 103 -1.17 -5.22 6.01
CA VAL A 103 0.09 -5.88 6.43
C VAL A 103 0.36 -7.21 5.72
N GLN A 104 -0.69 -7.90 5.26
CA GLN A 104 -0.59 -9.22 4.63
C GLN A 104 0.30 -9.20 3.37
N ARG A 105 0.40 -8.07 2.68
CA ARG A 105 1.22 -7.91 1.47
C ARG A 105 2.71 -7.74 1.77
N ILE A 106 3.04 -7.03 2.85
CA ILE A 106 4.44 -6.89 3.30
C ILE A 106 5.01 -8.27 3.65
N THR A 107 4.20 -9.14 4.26
CA THR A 107 4.62 -10.52 4.58
C THR A 107 4.65 -11.46 3.37
N ALA A 108 3.93 -11.15 2.29
CA ALA A 108 3.94 -11.94 1.05
C ALA A 108 5.18 -11.63 0.18
N SER A 109 5.67 -10.38 0.18
CA SER A 109 6.91 -10.02 -0.50
C SER A 109 8.18 -10.51 0.24
N ALA A 110 8.02 -10.81 1.53
CA ALA A 110 9.04 -11.30 2.45
C ALA A 110 9.31 -12.81 2.35
N ASN A 111 8.23 -13.58 2.20
CA ASN A 111 8.30 -15.02 2.07
C ASN A 111 8.09 -15.31 0.59
N GLY A 112 9.13 -15.76 -0.12
CA GLY A 112 9.07 -16.20 -1.53
C GLY A 112 8.17 -17.43 -1.75
N SER A 113 6.95 -17.38 -1.26
CA SER A 113 5.89 -18.35 -1.37
C SER A 113 4.90 -17.84 -2.39
N GLN A 114 5.08 -18.34 -3.62
CA GLN A 114 4.10 -18.55 -4.66
C GLN A 114 2.94 -17.56 -4.72
N ILE A 115 3.06 -16.63 -5.66
CA ILE A 115 1.94 -16.09 -6.43
C ILE A 115 1.00 -17.25 -6.78
N SER A 116 -0.16 -17.34 -6.12
CA SER A 116 -1.28 -18.12 -6.66
C SER A 116 -1.97 -17.29 -7.75
N CYS A 117 -1.26 -17.07 -8.86
CA CYS A 117 -1.91 -16.71 -10.09
C CYS A 117 -2.57 -17.99 -10.59
N SER A 118 -3.88 -17.94 -10.77
CA SER A 118 -4.62 -19.00 -11.43
C SER A 118 -3.94 -19.38 -12.76
N GLU A 119 -3.81 -20.68 -12.95
CA GLU A 119 -2.95 -21.36 -13.92
C GLU A 119 -3.01 -20.80 -15.35
N ARG A 120 -1.83 -20.65 -15.97
CA ARG A 120 -1.64 -20.98 -17.39
C ARG A 120 -0.17 -21.27 -17.71
N SER A 121 0.06 -22.55 -18.01
CA SER A 121 1.34 -23.17 -18.34
C SER A 121 1.98 -22.56 -19.59
N PHE A 122 3.27 -22.23 -19.52
CA PHE A 122 4.17 -22.28 -20.67
C PHE A 122 5.53 -22.80 -20.22
N ASP A 123 5.93 -23.91 -20.85
CA ASP A 123 7.12 -24.71 -20.61
C ASP A 123 8.31 -24.13 -21.39
N SER A 124 9.45 -23.94 -20.71
CA SER A 124 10.78 -24.12 -21.30
C SER A 124 11.83 -24.12 -20.19
N GLY A 125 12.43 -25.29 -19.95
CA GLY A 125 13.43 -25.50 -18.90
C GLY A 125 14.81 -24.90 -19.18
N PHE A 126 15.61 -24.78 -18.11
CA PHE A 126 17.06 -24.75 -18.17
C PHE A 126 17.68 -25.11 -16.80
N ASP A 127 18.63 -26.04 -16.85
CA ASP A 127 19.35 -26.69 -15.75
C ASP A 127 20.44 -25.79 -15.16
N GLY A 128 20.73 -25.90 -13.85
CA GLY A 128 21.90 -25.23 -13.28
C GLY A 128 22.02 -25.26 -11.76
N SER A 129 22.54 -26.37 -11.23
CA SER A 129 22.97 -26.52 -9.82
C SER A 129 24.20 -25.65 -9.51
N THR A 130 24.16 -24.83 -8.45
CA THR A 130 25.37 -24.54 -7.64
C THR A 130 25.02 -24.13 -6.22
N THR A 131 25.78 -24.71 -5.30
CA THR A 131 25.72 -24.62 -3.84
C THR A 131 26.07 -23.25 -3.28
N GLY A 132 25.23 -22.70 -2.40
CA GLY A 132 25.53 -21.51 -1.61
C GLY A 132 24.70 -21.51 -0.33
N ALA A 133 25.34 -21.28 0.81
CA ALA A 133 24.74 -21.31 2.14
C ALA A 133 23.47 -20.45 2.23
N LYS A 134 22.37 -21.05 2.71
CA LYS A 134 21.12 -20.33 2.99
C LYS A 134 21.28 -19.51 4.27
N GLU A 135 21.76 -18.28 4.14
CA GLU A 135 21.41 -17.24 5.11
C GLU A 135 19.95 -16.86 4.85
N THR A 136 19.05 -17.34 5.71
CA THR A 136 17.66 -16.88 5.74
C THR A 136 17.66 -15.43 6.21
N ARG A 137 17.69 -14.50 5.25
CA ARG A 137 17.38 -13.09 5.50
C ARG A 137 15.91 -12.99 5.89
N GLU A 138 15.64 -12.88 7.18
CA GLU A 138 14.34 -12.45 7.69
C GLU A 138 13.99 -11.12 7.03
N ALA A 139 12.91 -11.08 6.27
CA ALA A 139 12.39 -9.85 5.71
C ALA A 139 11.93 -8.98 6.87
N LYS A 140 12.75 -7.99 7.17
CA LYS A 140 12.50 -7.06 8.26
C LYS A 140 11.48 -6.05 7.75
N THR A 141 10.19 -6.28 8.03
CA THR A 141 9.16 -5.25 7.86
C THR A 141 9.67 -3.99 8.55
N LEU A 142 9.93 -2.93 7.79
CA LEU A 142 10.40 -1.67 8.36
C LEU A 142 9.25 -1.11 9.19
N ALA A 143 9.29 -1.36 10.50
CA ALA A 143 8.32 -0.83 11.44
C ALA A 143 8.55 0.67 11.57
N VAL A 144 7.89 1.46 10.73
CA VAL A 144 7.96 2.93 10.78
C VAL A 144 7.13 3.41 11.96
N THR A 145 7.76 4.08 12.93
CA THR A 145 7.08 4.59 14.13
C THR A 145 6.11 5.71 13.77
N CYS A 146 4.87 5.59 14.24
CA CYS A 146 3.86 6.63 14.11
C CYS A 146 4.10 7.76 15.11
N ARG A 147 4.04 9.01 14.64
CA ARG A 147 4.21 10.22 15.46
C ARG A 147 3.01 11.17 15.37
N CYS A 148 1.81 10.65 15.15
CA CYS A 148 0.60 11.45 14.94
C CYS A 148 0.11 12.24 16.16
N GLY A 149 0.60 11.92 17.38
CA GLY A 149 0.21 12.60 18.61
C GLY A 149 -1.21 12.27 19.13
N ALA A 150 -1.95 11.41 18.44
CA ALA A 150 -3.29 10.99 18.88
C ALA A 150 -3.22 10.14 20.17
N HIS A 151 -4.22 10.31 21.05
CA HIS A 151 -4.31 9.58 22.32
C HIS A 151 -4.48 8.06 22.12
N ASN A 152 -5.05 7.65 20.98
CA ASN A 152 -5.26 6.28 20.54
C ASN A 152 -4.21 5.83 19.50
N CYS A 153 -3.00 6.41 19.51
CA CYS A 153 -1.94 6.09 18.55
C CYS A 153 -1.52 4.61 18.60
N ARG A 154 -1.50 3.96 17.42
CA ARG A 154 -1.12 2.54 17.21
C ARG A 154 0.39 2.29 17.25
N GLN A 155 1.20 3.30 17.62
CA GLN A 155 2.68 3.27 17.71
C GLN A 155 3.44 3.12 16.39
N PHE A 156 2.84 2.49 15.38
CA PHE A 156 3.45 2.28 14.06
C PHE A 156 2.52 2.77 12.95
N LEU A 157 3.08 3.22 11.83
CA LEU A 157 2.30 3.60 10.64
C LEU A 157 1.57 2.39 10.06
N TYR A 158 2.20 1.22 10.16
CA TYR A 158 1.66 -0.05 9.70
C TYR A 158 1.47 -0.97 10.90
N SER A 159 0.34 -1.65 10.99
CA SER A 159 0.17 -2.72 11.96
C SER A 159 1.21 -3.81 11.66
N LEU A 160 1.89 -4.36 12.65
CA LEU A 160 2.58 -5.63 12.45
C LEU A 160 1.54 -6.75 12.61
N PRO A 161 1.67 -7.90 11.92
CA PRO A 161 0.82 -9.03 12.25
C PRO A 161 1.04 -9.35 13.74
N PRO A 162 -0.01 -9.71 14.49
CA PRO A 162 0.20 -10.16 15.86
C PRO A 162 1.21 -11.30 15.81
N SER A 163 2.32 -11.16 16.55
CA SER A 163 3.26 -12.26 16.77
C SER A 163 2.42 -13.43 17.28
N GLN A 164 2.38 -14.53 16.54
CA GLN A 164 1.85 -15.79 17.06
C GLN A 164 2.81 -16.25 18.16
N THR A 165 2.62 -15.73 19.37
CA THR A 165 3.22 -16.29 20.57
C THR A 165 2.36 -17.47 20.99
N SER A 166 2.82 -18.69 20.69
CA SER A 166 2.46 -19.89 21.46
C SER A 166 3.10 -19.82 22.84
#